data_AF-A0A2K5JN55-F1
#
_entry.id   AF-A0A2K5JN55-F1
#
_cell.length_a   1.000
_cell.length_b   1.000
_cell.length_c   1.000
_cell.angle_alpha   90.00
_cell.angle_beta   90.00
_cell.angle_gamma   90.00
#
_symmetry.space_group_name_H-M   'P 1'
#
loop_
_entity.id
_entity.type
_entity.pdbx_description
1 polymer ?
#
loop_
_entity_poly.entity_id
_entity_poly.type
_entity_poly.pdbx_seq_one_letter_code
_entity_poly.pdbx_strand_id
1 'polypeptide(L)'
;ELLHISVLLIQSWLEPVQFLRSVFANRQVYGTSDSDVYDLLKSLEEGIQTLMGRLEDGSPRTGQIFKQTYSKFDTNSHNDDTLLKNYWLLHCFRKDMNKVETFLRMVQCRSVEGSCGF
;
A
#
# COMPACT_ATOMS: atom_id res chain seq x y z
N GLU A 1 -13.77 2.25 7.03
CA GLU A 1 -13.50 1.13 6.10
C GLU A 1 -12.40 1.42 5.06
N LEU A 2 -12.47 2.51 4.27
CA LEU A 2 -11.46 2.83 3.24
C LEU A 2 -10.02 2.89 3.77
N LEU A 3 -9.78 3.60 4.88
CA LEU A 3 -8.45 3.69 5.51
C LEU A 3 -7.94 2.33 5.99
N HIS A 4 -8.82 1.49 6.53
CA HIS A 4 -8.44 0.13 6.97
C HIS A 4 -8.00 -0.72 5.78
N ILE A 5 -8.73 -0.69 4.66
CA ILE A 5 -8.35 -1.42 3.44
C ILE A 5 -7.02 -0.88 2.90
N SER A 6 -6.80 0.43 2.93
CA SER A 6 -5.51 1.02 2.53
C SER A 6 -4.35 0.48 3.37
N VAL A 7 -4.50 0.40 4.69
CA VAL A 7 -3.49 -0.20 5.59
C VAL A 7 -3.22 -1.66 5.23
N LEU A 8 -4.27 -2.47 5.01
CA LEU A 8 -4.10 -3.88 4.65
C LEU A 8 -3.35 -4.06 3.32
N LEU A 9 -3.64 -3.22 2.32
CA LEU A 9 -2.90 -3.22 1.05
C LEU A 9 -1.44 -2.87 1.29
N ILE A 10 -1.13 -1.80 2.02
CA ILE A 10 0.24 -1.41 2.34
C ILE A 10 0.99 -2.53 3.07
N GLN A 11 0.39 -3.11 4.10
CA GLN A 11 0.96 -4.22 4.88
C GLN A 11 1.24 -5.45 4.01
N SER A 12 0.37 -5.76 3.06
CA SER A 12 0.57 -6.87 2.13
C SER A 12 1.78 -6.70 1.20
N TRP A 13 2.22 -5.46 0.98
CA TRP A 13 3.34 -5.11 0.10
C TRP A 13 4.68 -4.99 0.80
N LEU A 14 4.74 -4.98 2.14
CA LEU A 14 5.99 -4.82 2.87
C LEU A 14 7.03 -5.91 2.54
N GLU A 15 6.65 -7.19 2.61
CA GLU A 15 7.54 -8.30 2.24
C GLU A 15 7.84 -8.34 0.72
N PRO A 16 6.84 -8.26 -0.18
CA PRO A 16 7.09 -8.25 -1.62
C PRO A 16 8.03 -7.14 -2.10
N VAL A 17 7.95 -5.93 -1.51
CA VAL A 17 8.81 -4.80 -1.91
C VAL A 17 10.25 -5.01 -1.43
N GLN A 18 10.46 -5.59 -0.25
CA GLN A 18 11.79 -6.02 0.20
C GLN A 18 12.39 -7.10 -0.72
N PHE A 19 11.57 -8.07 -1.15
CA PHE A 19 11.98 -9.06 -2.14
C PHE A 19 12.39 -8.39 -3.47
N LEU A 20 11.55 -7.51 -4.02
CA LEU A 20 11.85 -6.78 -5.26
C LEU A 20 13.12 -5.93 -5.14
N ARG A 21 13.37 -5.31 -3.98
CA ARG A 21 14.62 -4.58 -3.71
C ARG A 21 15.84 -5.48 -3.91
N SER A 22 15.83 -6.69 -3.33
CA SER A 22 16.92 -7.66 -3.50
C SER A 22 17.12 -8.09 -4.95
N VAL A 23 16.03 -8.23 -5.72
CA VAL A 23 16.07 -8.63 -7.14
C VAL A 23 16.69 -7.53 -8.00
N PHE A 24 16.42 -6.26 -7.69
CA PHE A 24 16.87 -5.12 -8.49
C PHE A 24 18.14 -4.44 -7.98
N ALA A 25 18.67 -4.82 -6.81
CA ALA A 25 19.90 -4.26 -6.23
C ALA A 25 21.12 -4.29 -7.16
N ASN A 26 21.15 -5.23 -8.12
CA ASN A 26 22.23 -5.39 -9.10
C ASN A 26 22.01 -4.62 -10.42
N ARG A 27 20.88 -3.93 -10.62
CA ARG A 27 20.67 -3.11 -11.83
C ARG A 27 21.03 -1.66 -11.53
N GLN A 28 22.01 -1.16 -12.28
CA GLN A 28 22.53 0.21 -12.33
C GLN A 28 21.48 1.33 -12.58
N VAL A 29 20.19 0.97 -12.64
CA VAL A 29 19.02 1.82 -12.89
C VAL A 29 18.37 2.31 -11.58
N TYR A 30 18.87 1.90 -10.40
CA TYR A 30 18.43 2.49 -9.11
C TYR A 30 19.03 3.89 -8.94
N GLY A 31 18.63 4.81 -9.81
CA GLY A 31 18.98 6.21 -9.79
C GLY A 31 18.11 6.98 -8.81
N THR A 32 18.75 7.52 -7.77
CA THR A 32 18.49 8.86 -7.21
C THR A 32 17.08 9.19 -6.70
N SER A 33 16.51 8.38 -5.82
CA SER A 33 15.61 8.91 -4.79
C SER A 33 16.00 8.35 -3.42
N ASP A 34 16.34 9.24 -2.50
CA ASP A 34 17.02 9.00 -1.22
C ASP A 34 16.18 8.23 -0.18
N SER A 35 15.01 7.71 -0.56
CA SER A 35 14.10 6.98 0.33
C SER A 35 13.75 5.62 -0.25
N ASP A 36 13.96 4.57 0.54
CA ASP A 36 13.55 3.21 0.20
C ASP A 36 12.02 3.15 0.10
N VAL A 37 11.49 2.50 -0.94
CA VAL A 37 10.05 2.29 -1.11
C VAL A 37 9.45 1.60 0.12
N TYR A 38 10.21 0.73 0.78
CA TYR A 38 9.81 0.14 2.06
C TYR A 38 9.55 1.21 3.14
N ASP A 39 10.46 2.17 3.28
CA ASP A 39 10.34 3.23 4.28
C ASP A 39 9.15 4.15 3.95
N LEU A 40 8.95 4.48 2.68
CA LEU A 40 7.79 5.25 2.21
C LEU A 40 6.46 4.54 2.55
N LEU A 41 6.39 3.23 2.34
CA LEU A 41 5.21 2.43 2.70
C LEU A 41 4.98 2.42 4.21
N LYS A 42 6.04 2.35 5.01
CA LYS A 42 5.94 2.41 6.48
C LYS A 42 5.47 3.77 6.98
N SER A 43 6.05 4.85 6.49
CA SER A 43 5.59 6.20 6.82
C SER A 43 4.13 6.43 6.41
N LEU A 44 3.70 5.87 5.27
CA LEU A 44 2.31 5.94 4.83
C LEU A 44 1.37 5.14 5.74
N GLU A 45 1.75 3.92 6.13
CA GLU A 45 1.02 3.09 7.10
C GLU A 45 0.77 3.87 8.42
N GLU A 46 1.84 4.44 8.98
CA GLU A 46 1.79 5.22 10.23
C GLU A 46 0.91 6.47 10.10
N GLY A 47 1.02 7.18 8.96
CA GLY A 47 0.18 8.35 8.66
C GLY A 47 -1.31 7.99 8.60
N ILE A 48 -1.66 6.87 7.95
CA ILE A 48 -3.05 6.41 7.86
C ILE A 48 -3.58 5.95 9.22
N GLN A 49 -2.79 5.22 10.00
CA GLN A 49 -3.17 4.81 11.36
C GLN A 49 -3.42 6.02 12.27
N THR A 50 -2.59 7.05 12.17
CA THR A 50 -2.79 8.32 12.88
C THR A 50 -4.08 9.00 12.45
N LEU A 51 -4.39 9.03 11.15
CA LEU A 51 -5.65 9.58 10.63
C LEU A 51 -6.87 8.80 11.12
N MET A 52 -6.78 7.47 11.17
CA MET A 52 -7.85 6.62 11.69
C MET A 52 -8.18 6.96 13.15
N GLY A 53 -7.17 7.06 14.02
CA GLY A 53 -7.38 7.44 15.43
C GLY A 53 -8.07 8.80 15.59
N ARG A 54 -7.63 9.81 14.81
CA ARG A 54 -8.25 11.15 14.84
C ARG A 54 -9.71 11.16 14.37
N LEU A 55 -10.07 10.31 13.41
CA LEU A 55 -11.44 10.22 12.91
C LEU A 55 -12.35 9.43 13.86
N GLU A 56 -11.80 8.48 14.60
CA GLU A 56 -12.53 7.71 15.63
C GLU A 56 -12.85 8.55 16.88
N ASP A 57 -11.96 9.46 17.27
CA ASP A 57 -12.16 10.37 18.41
C ASP A 57 -13.26 11.44 18.17
N GLY A 58 -13.74 11.60 16.94
CA GLY A 58 -14.73 12.63 16.54
C GLY A 58 -16.09 12.13 16.05
N SER A 59 -16.36 10.81 16.00
CA SER A 59 -17.56 10.26 15.32
C SER A 59 -18.24 9.10 16.10
N PRO A 60 -19.59 9.02 16.15
CA PRO A 60 -20.28 7.88 16.71
C PRO A 60 -20.11 6.64 15.81
N ARG A 61 -19.42 5.63 16.36
CA ARG A 61 -19.19 4.26 15.87
C ARG A 61 -20.02 3.84 14.65
N THR A 62 -19.33 3.58 13.54
CA THR A 62 -19.84 2.67 12.49
C THR A 62 -18.68 1.88 11.89
N GLY A 63 -18.72 0.55 12.04
CA GLY A 63 -17.91 -0.36 11.24
C GLY A 63 -17.38 -1.56 12.01
N GLN A 64 -18.02 -2.72 11.85
CA GLN A 64 -17.48 -4.01 12.26
C GLN A 64 -16.09 -4.24 11.64
N ILE A 65 -15.17 -4.69 12.48
CA ILE A 65 -13.80 -5.08 12.13
C ILE A 65 -13.89 -6.31 11.21
N PHE A 66 -13.76 -6.12 9.90
CA PHE A 66 -13.59 -7.22 8.96
C PHE A 66 -12.12 -7.67 8.99
N LYS A 67 -11.82 -8.74 9.73
CA LYS A 67 -10.54 -9.46 9.63
C LYS A 67 -10.50 -10.17 8.27
N GLN A 68 -10.06 -9.45 7.24
CA GLN A 68 -9.72 -10.06 5.96
C GLN A 68 -8.20 -10.32 5.95
N THR A 69 -7.82 -11.57 6.13
CA THR A 69 -6.43 -12.00 6.01
C THR A 69 -6.06 -11.94 4.53
N TYR A 70 -5.33 -10.91 4.11
CA TYR A 70 -4.79 -10.85 2.76
C TYR A 70 -3.79 -12.00 2.60
N SER A 71 -4.02 -12.87 1.61
CA SER A 71 -3.17 -14.02 1.34
C SER A 71 -1.74 -13.55 1.03
N LYS A 72 -0.76 -14.05 1.78
CA LYS A 72 0.65 -13.85 1.47
C LYS A 72 0.98 -14.43 0.09
N PHE A 73 1.98 -13.82 -0.55
CA PHE A 73 2.49 -14.27 -1.84
C PHE A 73 3.50 -15.41 -1.60
N ASP A 74 3.20 -16.62 -2.12
CA ASP A 74 4.10 -17.76 -2.02
C ASP A 74 5.19 -17.69 -3.11
N THR A 75 6.43 -17.45 -2.69
CA THR A 75 7.59 -17.28 -3.59
C THR A 75 8.14 -18.59 -4.17
N ASN A 76 7.53 -19.74 -3.87
CA ASN A 76 8.10 -21.04 -4.25
C ASN A 76 7.52 -21.61 -5.56
N SER A 77 8.08 -21.23 -6.71
CA SER A 77 8.11 -22.17 -7.86
C SER A 77 9.32 -21.94 -8.78
N HIS A 78 10.10 -23.00 -8.90
CA HIS A 78 11.30 -23.18 -9.70
C HIS A 78 10.96 -23.14 -11.21
N ASN A 79 11.75 -22.41 -12.02
CA ASN A 79 11.82 -22.38 -13.50
C ASN A 79 10.47 -22.32 -14.26
N ASP A 80 10.05 -21.22 -14.90
CA ASP A 80 10.69 -20.70 -16.12
C ASP A 80 10.35 -19.23 -16.46
N ASP A 81 9.84 -18.43 -15.52
CA ASP A 81 9.38 -17.06 -15.86
C ASP A 81 9.62 -16.03 -14.75
N THR A 82 10.81 -16.05 -14.12
CA THR A 82 11.17 -15.11 -13.04
C THR A 82 10.99 -13.64 -13.45
N LEU A 83 11.29 -13.28 -14.70
CA LEU A 83 11.05 -11.93 -15.22
C LEU A 83 9.56 -11.59 -15.28
N LEU A 84 8.74 -12.53 -15.78
CA LEU A 84 7.30 -12.35 -15.88
C LEU A 84 6.67 -12.26 -14.48
N LYS A 85 7.09 -13.11 -13.53
CA LYS A 85 6.67 -13.04 -12.12
C LYS A 85 7.00 -11.69 -11.48
N ASN A 86 8.21 -11.19 -11.69
CA ASN A 86 8.62 -9.87 -11.20
C ASN A 86 7.79 -8.75 -11.85
N TYR A 87 7.51 -8.86 -13.15
CA TYR A 87 6.65 -7.92 -13.87
C TYR A 87 5.21 -7.92 -13.30
N TRP A 88 4.61 -9.10 -13.11
CA TRP A 88 3.27 -9.22 -12.51
C TRP A 88 3.24 -8.64 -11.11
N LEU A 89 4.28 -8.88 -10.31
CA LEU A 89 4.37 -8.35 -8.96
C LEU A 89 4.44 -6.82 -8.96
N LEU A 90 5.25 -6.22 -9.84
CA LEU A 90 5.30 -4.76 -10.02
C LEU A 90 3.98 -4.19 -10.55
N HIS A 91 3.31 -4.91 -11.46
CA HIS A 91 1.99 -4.51 -11.98
C HIS A 91 0.94 -4.48 -10.87
N CYS A 92 0.89 -5.52 -10.04
CA CYS A 92 0.00 -5.59 -8.89
C CYS A 92 0.33 -4.48 -7.86
N PHE A 93 1.61 -4.23 -7.59
CA PHE A 93 2.03 -3.15 -6.70
C PHE A 93 1.48 -1.81 -7.17
N ARG A 94 1.68 -1.47 -8.45
CA ARG A 94 1.15 -0.23 -9.04
C ARG A 94 -0.37 -0.15 -8.91
N LYS A 95 -1.08 -1.25 -9.21
CA LYS A 95 -2.55 -1.29 -9.15
C LYS A 95 -3.07 -1.08 -7.74
N ASP A 96 -2.45 -1.72 -6.75
CA ASP A 96 -2.86 -1.61 -5.35
C ASP A 96 -2.52 -0.23 -4.79
N MET A 97 -1.37 0.35 -5.12
CA MET A 97 -1.02 1.71 -4.70
C MET A 97 -1.93 2.76 -5.33
N ASN A 98 -2.34 2.61 -6.60
CA ASN A 98 -3.37 3.46 -7.21
C ASN A 98 -4.71 3.38 -6.46
N LYS A 99 -5.06 2.18 -5.96
CA LYS A 99 -6.27 1.98 -5.15
C LYS A 99 -6.15 2.65 -3.79
N VAL A 100 -5.00 2.53 -3.11
CA VAL A 100 -4.68 3.25 -1.86
C VAL A 100 -4.82 4.75 -2.06
N GLU A 101 -4.21 5.32 -3.10
CA GLU A 101 -4.31 6.75 -3.41
C GLU A 101 -5.78 7.18 -3.59
N THR A 102 -6.54 6.43 -4.40
CA THR A 102 -7.96 6.70 -4.65
C THR A 102 -8.78 6.69 -3.36
N PHE A 103 -8.50 5.74 -2.47
CA PHE A 103 -9.16 5.62 -1.17
C PHE A 103 -8.83 6.80 -0.25
N LEU A 104 -7.58 7.23 -0.21
CA LEU A 104 -7.16 8.41 0.57
C LEU A 104 -7.81 9.69 0.06
N ARG A 105 -7.85 9.89 -1.27
CA ARG A 105 -8.56 11.02 -1.89
C ARG A 105 -10.04 11.03 -1.51
N MET A 106 -10.71 9.88 -1.60
CA MET A 106 -12.12 9.79 -1.19
C MET A 106 -12.35 10.13 0.28
N VAL A 107 -11.45 9.72 1.18
CA VAL A 107 -11.53 10.11 2.60
C VAL A 107 -11.31 11.61 2.76
N GLN A 108 -10.31 12.18 2.10
CA GLN A 108 -10.05 13.62 2.12
C GLN A 108 -11.28 14.42 1.67
N CYS A 109 -11.89 14.08 0.53
CA CYS A 109 -13.10 14.73 0.03
C CYS A 109 -14.28 14.69 1.00
N ARG A 110 -14.38 13.62 1.81
CA ARG A 110 -15.46 13.44 2.79
C ARG A 110 -15.19 14.16 4.10
N SER A 111 -13.92 14.37 4.44
CA SER A 111 -13.51 14.94 5.72
C SER A 111 -13.23 16.43 5.67
N VAL A 112 -12.97 17.00 4.49
CA VAL A 112 -12.65 18.43 4.32
C VAL A 112 -13.61 19.07 3.33
N GLU A 113 -14.43 19.99 3.82
CA GLU A 113 -15.39 20.72 2.99
C GLU A 113 -14.66 21.57 1.93
N GLY A 114 -15.03 21.41 0.66
CA GLY A 114 -14.39 22.10 -0.47
C GLY A 114 -13.04 21.51 -0.94
N SER A 115 -12.56 20.39 -0.39
CA SER A 115 -11.26 19.83 -0.79
C SER A 115 -11.27 19.09 -2.14
N CYS A 116 -12.45 18.82 -2.69
CA CYS A 116 -12.61 18.15 -3.97
C CYS A 116 -13.58 18.93 -4.85
N GLY A 117 -13.03 19.60 -5.86
CA GLY A 117 -13.80 20.20 -6.95
C GLY A 117 -14.09 19.15 -8.02
N PHE A 118 -15.36 19.04 -8.41
CA PHE A 118 -15.75 18.54 -9.72
C PHE A 118 -15.85 19.72 -10.68
#